data_AF-A0AAU9TP22-F1
#
_entry.id   AF-A0AAU9TP22-F1
#
_cell.length_a   1.000
_cell.length_b   1.000
_cell.length_c   1.000
_cell.angle_alpha   90.00
_cell.angle_beta   90.00
_cell.angle_gamma   90.00
#
_symmetry.space_group_name_H-M   'P 1'
#
loop_
_entity.id
_entity.type
_entity.pdbx_description
1 polymer ?
#
loop_
_entity_poly.entity_id
_entity_poly.type
_entity_poly.pdbx_seq_one_letter_code
_entity_poly.pdbx_strand_id
1 'polypeptide(L)'
;MRVERLRRDTVRIEEERDSLLSTLDSVKHSELLADIPECDKDDIKRYAERILARALTVEVTVRTDRDPQQEEALHQVNMFIDQLVMSVHEDTLTAHTRCQTYMNACTSQPDPGSGTDRNFETAILGCTLDDQKRIKRRLQGLLDYIAKLNVTMYS
;
A
#
# COMPACT_ATOMS: atom_id res chain seq x y z
N MET A 1 21.95 13.13 -9.44
CA MET A 1 22.59 13.42 -8.13
C MET A 1 22.79 12.13 -7.36
N ARG A 2 23.91 11.98 -6.62
CA ARG A 2 24.29 10.72 -5.94
C ARG A 2 23.33 10.31 -4.81
N VAL A 3 22.76 11.29 -4.09
CA VAL A 3 21.80 11.05 -3.00
C VAL A 3 20.50 10.43 -3.52
N GLU A 4 19.92 10.99 -4.58
CA GLU A 4 18.70 10.42 -5.20
C GLU A 4 18.90 9.02 -5.76
N ARG A 5 20.10 8.72 -6.26
CA ARG A 5 20.45 7.37 -6.67
C ARG A 5 20.49 6.43 -5.47
N LEU A 6 21.14 6.85 -4.38
CA LEU A 6 21.18 6.06 -3.14
C LEU A 6 19.77 5.80 -2.60
N ARG A 7 18.91 6.82 -2.51
CA ARG A 7 17.51 6.66 -2.09
C ARG A 7 16.77 5.64 -2.95
N ARG A 8 16.89 5.75 -4.28
CA ARG A 8 16.23 4.82 -5.22
C ARG A 8 16.76 3.39 -5.06
N ASP A 9 18.07 3.22 -4.95
CA ASP A 9 18.69 1.90 -4.78
C ASP A 9 18.26 1.28 -3.44
N THR A 10 18.19 2.08 -2.36
CA THR A 10 17.70 1.64 -1.05
C THR A 10 16.22 1.24 -1.09
N VAL A 11 15.34 2.02 -1.72
CA VAL A 11 13.92 1.64 -1.92
C VAL A 11 13.79 0.33 -2.68
N ARG A 12 14.59 0.14 -3.74
CA ARG A 12 14.59 -1.11 -4.50
C ARG A 12 14.99 -2.31 -3.64
N ILE A 13 16.01 -2.15 -2.79
CA ILE A 13 16.43 -3.22 -1.85
C ILE A 13 15.35 -3.51 -0.80
N GLU A 14 14.67 -2.46 -0.32
CA GLU A 14 13.52 -2.61 0.59
C GLU A 14 12.38 -3.40 -0.06
N GLU A 15 12.01 -3.08 -1.31
CA GLU A 15 11.00 -3.80 -2.09
C GLU A 15 11.41 -5.24 -2.40
N GLU A 16 12.68 -5.50 -2.73
CA GLU A 16 13.22 -6.85 -2.96
C GLU A 16 13.13 -7.72 -1.69
N ARG A 17 13.43 -7.13 -0.51
CA ARG A 17 13.26 -7.80 0.79
C ARG A 17 11.80 -8.14 1.04
N ASP A 18 10.89 -7.19 0.86
CA ASP A 18 9.46 -7.40 1.12
C ASP A 18 8.85 -8.44 0.16
N SER A 19 9.28 -8.45 -1.11
CA SER A 19 8.92 -9.47 -2.09
C SER A 19 9.40 -10.87 -1.67
N LEU A 20 10.63 -10.99 -1.16
CA LEU A 20 11.16 -12.24 -0.61
C LEU A 20 10.32 -12.75 0.57
N LEU A 21 9.96 -11.85 1.50
CA LEU A 21 9.13 -12.19 2.66
C LEU A 21 7.74 -12.66 2.22
N SER A 22 7.10 -11.96 1.27
CA SER A 22 5.80 -12.36 0.71
C SER A 22 5.86 -13.71 -0.02
N THR A 23 6.95 -13.98 -0.73
CA THR A 23 7.15 -15.28 -1.40
C THR A 23 7.30 -16.41 -0.39
N LEU A 24 8.09 -16.20 0.68
CA LEU A 24 8.25 -17.18 1.76
C LEU A 24 6.92 -17.48 2.45
N ASP A 25 6.11 -16.45 2.70
CA ASP A 25 4.78 -16.60 3.29
C ASP A 25 3.85 -17.40 2.37
N SER A 26 3.86 -17.11 1.07
CA SER A 26 3.09 -17.84 0.07
C SER A 26 3.47 -19.31 -0.03
N VAL A 27 4.77 -19.63 0.07
CA VAL A 27 5.25 -21.02 0.11
C VAL A 27 4.73 -21.73 1.36
N LYS A 28 4.83 -21.10 2.54
CA LYS A 28 4.40 -21.68 3.81
C LYS A 28 2.91 -22.02 3.86
N HIS A 29 2.08 -21.23 3.18
CA HIS A 29 0.62 -21.37 3.16
C HIS A 29 0.10 -21.95 1.83
N SER A 30 0.98 -22.47 0.97
CA SER A 30 0.56 -23.02 -0.31
C SER A 30 -0.25 -24.30 -0.15
N GLU A 31 -1.39 -24.38 -0.84
CA GLU A 31 -2.19 -25.61 -0.93
C GLU A 31 -1.42 -26.76 -1.59
N LEU A 32 -0.38 -26.47 -2.38
CA LEU A 32 0.51 -27.49 -2.96
C LEU A 32 1.26 -28.28 -1.89
N LEU A 33 1.40 -27.73 -0.68
CA LEU A 33 1.96 -28.46 0.45
C LEU A 33 1.00 -29.52 0.99
N ALA A 34 -0.28 -29.53 0.63
CA ALA A 34 -1.24 -30.51 1.16
C ALA A 34 -0.85 -31.95 0.79
N ASP A 35 -0.42 -32.15 -0.46
CA ASP A 35 -0.12 -33.46 -1.05
C ASP A 35 1.32 -33.97 -0.79
N ILE A 36 2.13 -33.17 -0.09
CA ILE A 36 3.52 -33.52 0.26
C ILE A 36 3.53 -34.42 1.52
N PRO A 37 4.46 -35.37 1.67
CA PRO A 37 4.61 -36.10 2.93
C PRO A 37 4.96 -35.16 4.11
N GLU A 38 4.43 -35.41 5.31
CA GLU A 38 4.66 -34.52 6.47
C GLU A 38 6.14 -34.32 6.81
N CYS A 39 6.98 -35.35 6.64
CA CYS A 39 8.43 -35.21 6.83
C CYS A 39 9.04 -34.15 5.89
N ASP A 40 8.66 -34.16 4.62
CA ASP A 40 9.16 -33.21 3.63
C ASP A 40 8.57 -31.81 3.88
N LYS A 41 7.30 -31.72 4.33
CA LYS A 41 6.69 -30.43 4.73
C LYS A 41 7.45 -29.78 5.89
N ASP A 42 7.82 -30.56 6.90
CA ASP A 42 8.56 -30.06 8.05
C ASP A 42 9.95 -29.54 7.65
N ASP A 43 10.63 -30.25 6.75
CA ASP A 43 11.92 -29.80 6.21
C ASP A 43 11.78 -28.52 5.38
N ILE A 44 10.74 -28.42 4.53
CA ILE A 44 10.41 -27.20 3.77
C ILE A 44 10.14 -26.04 4.73
N LYS A 45 9.32 -26.23 5.76
CA LYS A 45 8.98 -25.20 6.75
C LYS A 45 10.22 -24.71 7.49
N ARG A 46 11.06 -25.63 8.00
CA ARG A 46 12.33 -25.29 8.67
C ARG A 46 13.28 -24.52 7.76
N TYR A 47 13.36 -24.91 6.49
CA TYR A 47 14.20 -24.21 5.51
C TYR A 47 13.67 -22.80 5.24
N ALA A 48 12.35 -22.64 5.06
CA ALA A 48 11.70 -21.35 4.88
C ALA A 48 11.87 -20.44 6.11
N GLU A 49 11.74 -20.97 7.32
CA GLU A 49 12.02 -20.26 8.57
C GLU A 49 13.46 -19.78 8.68
N ARG A 50 14.43 -20.60 8.27
CA ARG A 50 15.84 -20.19 8.25
C ARG A 50 16.09 -19.05 7.25
N ILE A 51 15.45 -19.06 6.09
CA ILE A 51 15.55 -17.95 5.13
C ILE A 51 14.90 -16.71 5.73
N LEU A 52 13.71 -16.84 6.31
CA LEU A 52 12.99 -15.75 6.96
C LEU A 52 13.85 -15.10 8.04
N ALA A 53 14.42 -15.89 8.95
CA ALA A 53 15.29 -15.40 10.01
C ALA A 53 16.48 -14.60 9.45
N ARG A 54 17.09 -15.07 8.36
CA ARG A 54 18.20 -14.36 7.70
C ARG A 54 17.75 -13.07 7.03
N ALA A 55 16.61 -13.08 6.34
CA ALA A 55 16.06 -11.89 5.70
C ALA A 55 15.76 -10.79 6.74
N LEU A 56 15.25 -11.18 7.92
CA LEU A 56 14.95 -10.26 9.02
C LEU A 56 16.20 -9.68 9.71
N THR A 57 17.41 -10.17 9.44
CA THR A 57 18.65 -9.54 9.95
C THR A 57 19.03 -8.25 9.21
N VAL A 58 18.38 -7.97 8.09
CA VAL A 58 18.68 -6.83 7.22
C VAL A 58 17.55 -5.80 7.31
N GLU A 59 17.80 -4.71 8.04
CA GLU A 59 16.90 -3.56 8.11
C GLU A 59 17.37 -2.47 7.13
N VAL A 60 16.51 -2.15 6.16
CA VAL A 60 16.74 -1.16 5.12
C VAL A 60 15.51 -0.28 5.06
N THR A 61 15.70 1.03 5.19
CA THR A 61 14.60 2.00 5.17
C THR A 61 15.04 3.32 4.55
N VAL A 62 14.16 3.92 3.76
CA VAL A 62 14.30 5.32 3.32
C VAL A 62 13.28 6.18 4.03
N ARG A 63 13.78 7.09 4.88
CA ARG A 63 12.94 8.07 5.57
C ARG A 63 12.61 9.24 4.65
N THR A 64 11.38 9.71 4.78
CA THR A 64 10.94 11.01 4.26
C THR A 64 11.12 12.00 5.40
N ASP A 65 11.97 13.00 5.20
CA ASP A 65 12.14 14.09 6.15
C ASP A 65 10.92 15.02 6.03
N ARG A 66 10.34 15.38 7.17
CA ARG A 66 9.11 16.17 7.24
C ARG A 66 9.26 17.27 8.27
N ASP A 67 8.77 18.46 7.93
CA ASP A 67 8.53 19.48 8.93
C ASP A 67 7.20 19.22 9.68
N PRO A 68 6.94 19.91 10.81
CA PRO A 68 5.72 19.70 11.59
C PRO A 68 4.42 19.96 10.80
N GLN A 69 4.44 20.87 9.83
CA GLN A 69 3.26 21.16 9.01
C GLN A 69 2.98 20.02 8.02
N GLN A 70 4.03 19.43 7.44
CA GLN A 70 3.92 18.26 6.57
C GLN A 70 3.47 17.01 7.34
N GLU A 71 3.90 16.85 8.60
CA GLU A 71 3.42 15.77 9.47
C GLU A 71 1.92 15.90 9.78
N GLU A 72 1.47 17.11 10.13
CA GLU A 72 0.05 17.40 10.37
C GLU A 72 -0.79 17.18 9.12
N ALA A 73 -0.33 17.67 7.96
CA ALA A 73 -1.00 17.44 6.69
C ALA A 73 -1.13 15.94 6.36
N LEU A 74 -0.06 15.17 6.56
CA LEU A 74 -0.08 13.72 6.37
C LEU A 74 -1.04 13.02 7.35
N HIS A 75 -1.10 13.48 8.60
CA HIS A 75 -2.04 12.96 9.59
C HIS A 75 -3.49 13.18 9.14
N GLN A 76 -3.82 14.39 8.67
CA GLN A 76 -5.15 14.70 8.14
C GLN A 76 -5.50 13.84 6.92
N VAL A 77 -4.56 13.63 5.98
CA VAL A 77 -4.79 12.74 4.84
C VAL A 77 -5.07 11.32 5.29
N ASN A 78 -4.31 10.79 6.26
CA ASN A 78 -4.57 9.45 6.78
C ASN A 78 -5.96 9.37 7.42
N MET A 79 -6.41 10.39 8.13
CA MET A 79 -7.75 10.42 8.71
C MET A 79 -8.85 10.38 7.65
N PHE A 80 -8.68 11.09 6.53
CA PHE A 80 -9.62 10.98 5.41
C PHE A 80 -9.65 9.58 4.80
N ILE A 81 -8.50 8.91 4.70
CA ILE A 81 -8.41 7.54 4.18
C ILE A 81 -9.06 6.55 5.15
N ASP A 82 -8.84 6.69 6.46
CA ASP A 82 -9.44 5.80 7.45
C ASP A 82 -10.98 5.92 7.44
N GLN A 83 -11.51 7.14 7.36
CA GLN A 83 -12.95 7.37 7.18
C GLN A 83 -13.48 6.75 5.88
N LEU A 84 -12.71 6.83 4.80
CA LEU A 84 -13.07 6.20 3.54
C LEU A 84 -13.13 4.67 3.69
N VAL A 85 -12.14 4.05 4.32
CA VAL A 85 -12.13 2.59 4.58
C VAL A 85 -13.31 2.17 5.43
N MET A 86 -13.68 2.96 6.45
CA MET A 86 -14.90 2.70 7.23
C MET A 86 -16.15 2.75 6.33
N SER A 87 -16.26 3.76 5.45
CA SER A 87 -17.43 3.89 4.55
C SER A 87 -17.56 2.74 3.55
N VAL A 88 -16.48 2.05 3.18
CA VAL A 88 -16.54 0.85 2.32
C VAL A 88 -17.40 -0.25 2.94
N HIS A 89 -17.42 -0.35 4.26
CA HIS A 89 -18.20 -1.37 4.98
C HIS A 89 -19.69 -1.00 5.06
N GLU A 90 -20.02 0.28 4.92
CA GLU A 90 -21.40 0.79 5.00
C GLU A 90 -22.06 0.87 3.62
N ASP A 91 -21.37 1.47 2.66
CA ASP A 91 -21.84 1.66 1.28
C ASP A 91 -20.65 1.72 0.30
N THR A 92 -20.44 0.61 -0.39
CA THR A 92 -19.36 0.43 -1.37
C THR A 92 -19.46 1.40 -2.55
N LEU A 93 -20.66 1.82 -2.98
CA LEU A 93 -20.85 2.73 -4.11
C LEU A 93 -20.48 4.17 -3.71
N THR A 94 -20.92 4.61 -2.54
CA THR A 94 -20.56 5.92 -1.99
C THR A 94 -19.06 5.99 -1.71
N ALA A 95 -18.48 4.94 -1.12
CA ALA A 95 -17.03 4.85 -0.89
C ALA A 95 -16.24 4.87 -2.21
N HIS A 96 -16.68 4.15 -3.25
CA HIS A 96 -16.05 4.19 -4.57
C HIS A 96 -16.00 5.62 -5.11
N THR A 97 -17.14 6.32 -5.09
CA THR A 97 -17.26 7.69 -5.60
C THR A 97 -16.35 8.65 -4.82
N ARG A 98 -16.32 8.54 -3.48
CA ARG A 98 -15.45 9.36 -2.62
C ARG A 98 -13.96 9.05 -2.83
N CYS A 99 -13.59 7.79 -3.03
CA CYS A 99 -12.22 7.43 -3.37
C CYS A 99 -11.80 8.05 -4.71
N GLN A 100 -12.71 8.10 -5.69
CA GLN A 100 -12.47 8.75 -6.98
C GLN A 100 -12.21 10.26 -6.83
N THR A 101 -12.94 10.96 -5.94
CA THR A 101 -12.70 12.39 -5.71
C THR A 101 -11.37 12.68 -5.02
N TYR A 102 -10.90 11.77 -4.15
CA TYR A 102 -9.55 11.84 -3.56
C TYR A 102 -8.45 11.55 -4.60
N MET A 103 -8.69 10.58 -5.50
CA MET A 103 -7.77 10.29 -6.61
C MET A 103 -7.61 11.47 -7.55
N ASN A 104 -8.70 12.18 -7.83
CA ASN A 104 -8.68 13.43 -8.60
C ASN A 104 -7.83 14.52 -7.92
N ALA A 105 -7.91 14.66 -6.60
CA ALA A 105 -7.08 15.58 -5.84
C ALA A 105 -5.57 15.24 -5.87
N CYS A 106 -5.21 14.00 -6.22
CA CYS A 106 -3.82 13.54 -6.33
C CYS A 106 -3.23 13.69 -7.74
N THR A 107 -3.95 14.28 -8.70
CA THR A 107 -3.49 14.41 -10.09
C THR A 107 -3.59 15.85 -10.59
N SER A 108 -2.59 16.26 -11.37
CA SER A 108 -2.58 17.55 -12.06
C SER A 108 -3.51 17.58 -13.28
N GLN A 109 -4.11 16.45 -13.64
CA GLN A 109 -5.14 16.32 -14.68
C GLN A 109 -6.36 15.62 -14.08
N PRO A 110 -7.18 16.32 -13.28
CA PRO A 110 -8.40 15.75 -12.73
C PRO A 110 -9.41 15.48 -13.85
N ASP A 111 -10.11 14.36 -13.76
CA ASP A 111 -11.22 14.06 -14.66
C ASP A 111 -12.37 15.05 -14.40
N PRO A 112 -12.79 15.88 -15.39
CA PRO A 112 -13.88 16.83 -15.20
C PRO A 112 -15.23 16.17 -14.93
N GLY A 113 -15.40 14.87 -15.25
CA GLY A 113 -16.58 14.09 -14.93
C GLY A 113 -16.68 13.64 -13.47
N SER A 114 -15.56 13.70 -12.74
CA SER A 114 -15.47 13.27 -11.35
C SER A 114 -15.14 14.49 -10.47
N GLY A 115 -15.88 14.69 -9.37
CA GLY A 115 -15.61 15.80 -8.44
C GLY A 115 -14.18 15.73 -7.85
N THR A 116 -13.72 16.83 -7.27
CA THR A 116 -12.48 16.86 -6.46
C THR A 116 -12.84 17.24 -5.04
N ASP A 117 -12.40 16.46 -4.06
CA ASP A 117 -12.59 16.81 -2.65
C ASP A 117 -11.57 17.88 -2.25
N ARG A 118 -12.04 19.10 -2.00
CA ARG A 118 -11.17 20.24 -1.70
C ARG A 118 -10.49 20.16 -0.34
N ASN A 119 -11.10 19.49 0.64
CA ASN A 119 -10.51 19.33 1.97
C ASN A 119 -9.34 18.36 1.89
N PHE A 120 -9.55 17.23 1.19
CA PHE A 120 -8.49 16.28 0.89
C PHE A 120 -7.39 16.91 0.03
N GLU A 121 -7.76 17.67 -1.02
CA GLU A 121 -6.84 18.39 -1.89
C GLU A 121 -5.93 19.36 -1.11
N THR A 122 -6.50 20.12 -0.19
CA THR A 122 -5.74 21.04 0.67
C THR A 122 -4.74 20.27 1.53
N ALA A 123 -5.16 19.18 2.16
CA ALA A 123 -4.30 18.36 3.01
C ALA A 123 -3.18 17.66 2.21
N ILE A 124 -3.49 17.09 1.04
CA ILE A 124 -2.50 16.38 0.21
C ILE A 124 -1.45 17.32 -0.38
N LEU A 125 -1.83 18.54 -0.75
CA LEU A 125 -0.89 19.57 -1.22
C LEU A 125 0.07 20.03 -0.12
N GLY A 126 -0.33 19.92 1.16
CA GLY A 126 0.54 20.16 2.32
C GLY A 126 1.57 19.05 2.58
N CYS A 127 1.42 17.88 1.96
CA CYS A 127 2.34 16.75 2.13
C CYS A 127 3.57 16.86 1.22
N THR A 128 4.62 16.10 1.54
CA THR A 128 5.79 15.95 0.65
C THR A 128 5.41 15.27 -0.67
N LEU A 129 6.16 15.52 -1.75
CA LEU A 129 5.92 14.86 -3.04
C LEU A 129 6.03 13.32 -2.96
N ASP A 130 6.88 12.80 -2.08
CA ASP A 130 7.02 11.36 -1.86
C ASP A 130 5.76 10.79 -1.20
N ASP A 131 5.18 11.51 -0.23
CA ASP A 131 3.92 11.13 0.41
C ASP A 131 2.76 11.18 -0.58
N GLN A 132 2.64 12.25 -1.37
CA GLN A 132 1.58 12.37 -2.40
C GLN A 132 1.59 11.16 -3.36
N LYS A 133 2.78 10.73 -3.81
CA LYS A 133 2.93 9.52 -4.66
C LYS A 133 2.57 8.23 -3.93
N ARG A 134 2.90 8.10 -2.65
CA ARG A 134 2.54 6.91 -1.84
C ARG A 134 1.04 6.85 -1.58
N ILE A 135 0.42 7.98 -1.23
CA ILE A 135 -1.01 8.12 -0.99
C ILE A 135 -1.81 7.81 -2.25
N LYS A 136 -1.41 8.35 -3.42
CA LYS A 136 -2.04 8.00 -4.70
C LYS A 136 -2.02 6.50 -4.98
N ARG A 137 -0.89 5.82 -4.71
CA ARG A 137 -0.78 4.36 -4.85
C ARG A 137 -1.71 3.61 -3.89
N ARG A 138 -1.82 4.06 -2.63
CA ARG A 138 -2.76 3.49 -1.64
C ARG A 138 -4.21 3.64 -2.09
N LEU A 139 -4.60 4.82 -2.56
CA LEU A 139 -5.95 5.09 -3.06
C LEU A 139 -6.26 4.24 -4.31
N GLN A 140 -5.31 4.07 -5.23
CA GLN A 140 -5.50 3.16 -6.36
C GLN A 140 -5.74 1.71 -5.90
N GLY A 141 -4.95 1.21 -4.95
CA GLY A 141 -5.17 -0.13 -4.39
C GLY A 141 -6.53 -0.28 -3.70
N LEU A 142 -7.02 0.78 -3.03
CA LEU A 142 -8.37 0.82 -2.46
C LEU A 142 -9.45 0.80 -3.54
N LEU A 143 -9.31 1.57 -4.63
CA LEU A 143 -10.24 1.51 -5.76
C LEU A 143 -10.31 0.10 -6.36
N ASP A 144 -9.16 -0.52 -6.59
CA ASP A 144 -9.10 -1.87 -7.16
C ASP A 144 -9.78 -2.90 -6.24
N TYR A 145 -9.63 -2.74 -4.91
CA TYR A 145 -10.30 -3.57 -3.91
C TYR A 145 -11.82 -3.36 -3.91
N ILE A 146 -12.28 -2.11 -3.87
CA ILE A 146 -13.71 -1.75 -3.89
C ILE A 146 -14.37 -2.26 -5.18
N ALA A 147 -13.69 -2.14 -6.32
CA ALA A 147 -14.17 -2.66 -7.60
C ALA A 147 -14.35 -4.19 -7.57
N LYS A 148 -13.41 -4.94 -6.97
CA LYS A 148 -13.54 -6.38 -6.79
C LYS A 148 -14.73 -6.75 -5.90
N LEU A 149 -14.94 -6.03 -4.79
CA LEU A 149 -16.10 -6.26 -3.91
C LEU A 149 -17.42 -6.09 -4.67
N ASN A 150 -17.55 -5.03 -5.47
CA ASN A 150 -18.74 -4.80 -6.28
C ASN A 150 -18.97 -5.96 -7.27
N VAL A 151 -17.94 -6.48 -7.93
CA VAL A 151 -18.08 -7.63 -8.84
C VAL A 151 -18.58 -8.87 -8.10
N THR A 152 -18.05 -9.16 -6.90
CA THR A 152 -18.45 -10.32 -6.09
C THR A 152 -19.88 -10.20 -5.55
N MET A 153 -20.38 -8.99 -5.28
CA MET A 153 -21.76 -8.79 -4.81
C MET A 153 -22.83 -9.01 -5.89
N TYR A 154 -22.46 -8.99 -7.17
CA TYR A 154 -23.38 -9.19 -8.30
C TYR A 154 -23.09 -10.49 -9.09
N SER A 155 -22.27 -11.39 -8.54
CA SER A 155 -22.01 -12.73 -9.08
C SER A 155 -22.74 -13.80 -8.27
#